data_AF-A0A1G1XV81-F1
#
_entry.id   AF-A0A1G1XV81-F1
#
_cell.length_a   1.000
_cell.length_b   1.000
_cell.length_c   1.000
_cell.angle_alpha   90.00
_cell.angle_beta   90.00
_cell.angle_gamma   90.00
#
_symmetry.space_group_name_H-M   'P 1'
#
loop_
_entity.id
_entity.type
_entity.pdbx_description
1 polymer ?
#
loop_
_entity_poly.entity_id
_entity_poly.type
_entity_poly.pdbx_seq_one_letter_code
_entity_poly.pdbx_strand_id
1 'polypeptide(L)'
;MKNFKKPAIFVLSFIFLFTLPYIVLAANDKGKAVSAEHRSRVAEVVQQLTAVANQDENIGEEVSQVAQAENEAREKVATIIEKIETRGKFKTFLLGTDYKNIGALRSELVTTANHIERLSKALERTIDEEVKAELNAQITALEEAKTKVESFIQTNESKFSLLGWLVKFFNR
;
A
#
# COMPACT_ATOMS: atom_id res chain seq x y z
N MET A 1 34.46 -20.89 56.18
CA MET A 1 33.81 -19.62 55.80
C MET A 1 34.05 -19.34 54.33
N LYS A 2 32.95 -19.04 53.62
CA LYS A 2 32.81 -18.32 52.33
C LYS A 2 33.43 -18.93 51.06
N ASN A 3 32.61 -19.77 50.42
CA ASN A 3 32.52 -19.97 48.98
C ASN A 3 32.13 -18.65 48.29
N PHE A 4 32.92 -18.18 47.33
CA PHE A 4 32.52 -17.11 46.40
C PHE A 4 32.06 -17.73 45.08
N LYS A 5 30.74 -17.85 44.94
CA LYS A 5 30.06 -18.09 43.66
C LYS A 5 30.20 -16.83 42.81
N LYS A 6 30.64 -16.97 41.55
CA LYS A 6 30.60 -15.88 40.55
C LYS A 6 29.13 -15.61 40.17
N PRO A 7 28.66 -14.35 40.15
CA PRO A 7 27.32 -14.03 39.70
C PRO A 7 27.23 -14.04 38.16
N ALA A 8 26.13 -14.60 37.66
CA ALA A 8 25.74 -14.63 36.26
C ALA A 8 25.53 -13.20 35.72
N ILE A 9 26.10 -12.94 34.54
CA ILE A 9 25.85 -11.72 33.77
C ILE A 9 24.51 -11.92 33.06
N PHE A 10 23.44 -11.38 33.64
CA PHE A 10 22.18 -11.19 32.95
C PHE A 10 22.35 -10.01 31.98
N VAL A 11 22.39 -10.30 30.68
CA VAL A 11 22.24 -9.28 29.65
C VAL A 11 20.79 -8.82 29.66
N LEU A 12 20.54 -7.69 30.32
CA LEU A 12 19.29 -6.93 30.19
C LEU A 12 19.24 -6.39 28.75
N SER A 13 18.60 -7.12 27.85
CA SER A 13 18.21 -6.58 26.55
C SER A 13 17.10 -5.56 26.79
N PHE A 14 17.47 -4.28 26.84
CA PHE A 14 16.56 -3.16 26.83
C PHE A 14 15.82 -3.16 25.48
N ILE A 15 14.64 -3.79 25.44
CA ILE A 15 13.67 -3.55 24.37
C ILE A 15 13.18 -2.12 24.58
N PHE A 16 13.80 -1.18 23.86
CA PHE A 16 13.35 0.18 23.80
C PHE A 16 12.05 0.21 22.98
N LEU A 17 10.93 0.13 23.70
CA LEU A 17 9.59 0.29 23.18
C LEU A 17 9.41 1.77 22.77
N PHE A 18 9.84 2.13 21.57
CA PHE A 18 9.66 3.47 21.01
C PHE A 18 8.30 3.56 20.28
N THR A 19 7.21 3.32 20.99
CA THR A 19 5.88 3.71 20.49
C THR A 19 5.64 5.16 20.85
N LEU A 20 6.11 6.08 20.01
CA LEU A 20 5.63 7.46 20.06
C LEU A 20 4.16 7.48 19.60
N PRO A 21 3.24 8.07 20.37
CA PRO A 21 1.92 8.40 19.85
C PRO A 21 2.10 9.56 18.87
N TYR A 22 2.01 9.29 17.56
CA TYR A 22 1.92 10.36 16.59
C TYR A 22 0.61 11.12 16.81
N ILE A 23 0.76 12.32 17.35
CA ILE A 23 -0.28 13.34 17.45
C ILE A 23 -0.84 13.57 16.05
N VAL A 24 -2.11 13.23 15.87
CA VAL A 24 -2.86 13.50 14.64
C VAL A 24 -3.21 14.98 14.58
N LEU A 25 -2.52 15.75 13.73
CA LEU A 25 -2.84 17.14 13.44
C LEU A 25 -3.41 17.30 12.02
N ALA A 26 -4.49 18.08 11.94
CA ALA A 26 -5.06 18.77 10.77
C ALA A 26 -5.65 17.95 9.60
N ALA A 27 -6.98 18.00 9.50
CA ALA A 27 -7.82 17.35 8.48
C ALA A 27 -7.76 17.94 7.05
N ASN A 28 -6.68 18.64 6.68
CA ASN A 28 -6.45 19.14 5.31
C ASN A 28 -5.17 18.56 4.66
N ASP A 29 -4.32 17.89 5.43
CA ASP A 29 -3.04 17.31 4.95
C ASP A 29 -3.14 15.81 4.60
N LYS A 30 -4.20 15.15 5.08
CA LYS A 30 -4.43 13.72 4.84
C LYS A 30 -4.47 13.39 3.34
N GLY A 31 -4.97 14.35 2.54
CA GLY A 31 -5.14 14.27 1.09
C GLY A 31 -3.86 14.21 0.24
N LYS A 32 -2.78 14.76 0.77
CA LYS A 32 -1.46 14.66 0.14
C LYS A 32 -0.66 13.54 0.77
N ALA A 33 -0.93 13.21 2.03
CA ALA A 33 -0.23 12.16 2.74
C ALA A 33 -0.46 10.78 2.09
N VAL A 34 -1.71 10.35 1.86
CA VAL A 34 -1.97 8.98 1.35
C VAL A 34 -1.51 8.82 -0.11
N SER A 35 -1.83 9.78 -0.97
CA SER A 35 -1.41 9.77 -2.38
C SER A 35 0.12 9.83 -2.53
N ALA A 36 0.81 10.69 -1.78
CA ALA A 36 2.27 10.77 -1.82
C ALA A 36 2.94 9.55 -1.18
N GLU A 37 2.41 9.03 -0.08
CA GLU A 37 2.90 7.81 0.57
C GLU A 37 2.80 6.62 -0.40
N HIS A 38 1.64 6.41 -1.04
CA HIS A 38 1.47 5.36 -2.04
C HIS A 38 2.46 5.52 -3.19
N ARG A 39 2.59 6.74 -3.72
CA ARG A 39 3.53 7.06 -4.81
C ARG A 39 4.98 6.72 -4.43
N SER A 40 5.41 7.04 -3.22
CA SER A 40 6.77 6.76 -2.76
C SER A 40 7.00 5.27 -2.51
N ARG A 41 6.04 4.60 -1.85
CA ARG A 41 6.17 3.18 -1.51
C ARG A 41 6.22 2.29 -2.75
N VAL A 42 5.36 2.55 -3.74
CA VAL A 42 5.38 1.77 -4.99
C VAL A 42 6.62 2.11 -5.82
N ALA A 43 7.14 3.35 -5.79
CA ALA A 43 8.39 3.66 -6.48
C ALA A 43 9.59 2.88 -5.93
N GLU A 44 9.66 2.73 -4.60
CA GLU A 44 10.66 1.90 -3.94
C GLU A 44 10.54 0.43 -4.38
N VAL A 45 9.32 -0.12 -4.35
CA VAL A 45 9.05 -1.49 -4.81
C VAL A 45 9.50 -1.70 -6.25
N VAL A 46 9.12 -0.79 -7.16
CA VAL A 46 9.53 -0.85 -8.58
C VAL A 46 11.04 -0.87 -8.74
N GLN A 47 11.75 -0.01 -7.98
CA GLN A 47 13.21 0.05 -8.05
C GLN A 47 13.84 -1.28 -7.63
N GLN A 48 13.37 -1.87 -6.52
CA GLN A 48 13.91 -3.14 -6.02
C GLN A 48 13.52 -4.33 -6.92
N LEU A 49 12.28 -4.38 -7.43
CA LEU A 49 11.89 -5.40 -8.40
C LEU A 49 12.76 -5.33 -9.67
N THR A 50 13.11 -4.13 -10.12
CA THR A 50 14.04 -3.96 -11.26
C THR A 50 15.44 -4.48 -10.92
N ALA A 51 15.91 -4.33 -9.67
CA ALA A 51 17.18 -4.88 -9.22
C ALA A 51 17.15 -6.42 -9.22
N VAL A 52 16.13 -7.01 -8.58
CA VAL A 52 15.86 -8.46 -8.56
C VAL A 52 15.80 -9.04 -9.98
N ALA A 53 15.14 -8.33 -10.90
CA ALA A 53 15.01 -8.78 -12.28
C ALA A 53 16.36 -8.92 -13.01
N ASN A 54 17.38 -8.17 -12.60
CA ASN A 54 18.72 -8.25 -13.18
C ASN A 54 19.61 -9.31 -12.51
N GLN A 55 19.19 -9.87 -11.38
CA GLN A 55 19.98 -10.85 -10.61
C GLN A 55 19.65 -12.30 -10.99
N ASP A 56 18.42 -12.59 -11.44
CA ASP A 56 17.97 -13.94 -11.77
C ASP A 56 17.29 -13.98 -13.16
N GLU A 57 17.99 -14.54 -14.15
CA GLU A 57 17.53 -14.64 -15.54
C GLU A 57 16.26 -15.50 -15.71
N ASN A 58 16.00 -16.45 -14.79
CA ASN A 58 14.85 -17.36 -14.89
C ASN A 58 13.52 -16.66 -14.58
N ILE A 59 13.57 -15.62 -13.75
CA ILE A 59 12.39 -14.85 -13.34
C ILE A 59 12.44 -13.39 -13.81
N GLY A 60 13.59 -12.93 -14.31
CA GLY A 60 13.86 -11.53 -14.57
C GLY A 60 12.88 -10.87 -15.54
N GLU A 61 12.49 -11.56 -16.61
CA GLU A 61 11.52 -11.02 -17.58
C GLU A 61 10.16 -10.76 -16.91
N GLU A 62 9.65 -11.72 -16.13
CA GLU A 62 8.37 -11.59 -15.45
C GLU A 62 8.41 -10.49 -14.37
N VAL A 63 9.46 -10.47 -13.55
CA VAL A 63 9.63 -9.48 -12.50
C VAL A 63 9.76 -8.08 -13.09
N SER A 64 10.50 -7.92 -14.20
CA SER A 64 10.64 -6.65 -14.92
C SER A 64 9.31 -6.16 -15.50
N GLN A 65 8.53 -7.04 -16.11
CA GLN A 65 7.20 -6.69 -16.62
C GLN A 65 6.27 -6.21 -15.50
N VAL A 66 6.29 -6.87 -14.33
CA VAL A 66 5.52 -6.44 -13.17
C VAL A 66 6.01 -5.08 -12.65
N ALA A 67 7.33 -4.87 -12.55
CA ALA A 67 7.89 -3.59 -12.12
C ALA A 67 7.47 -2.44 -13.05
N GLN A 68 7.47 -2.66 -14.37
CA GLN A 68 7.03 -1.67 -15.34
C GLN A 68 5.54 -1.36 -15.19
N ALA A 69 4.70 -2.39 -15.06
CA ALA A 69 3.25 -2.23 -14.89
C ALA A 69 2.90 -1.50 -13.58
N GLU A 70 3.56 -1.82 -12.47
CA GLU A 70 3.38 -1.14 -11.18
C GLU A 70 3.86 0.32 -11.25
N ASN A 71 4.92 0.62 -12.01
CA ASN A 71 5.37 2.00 -12.21
C ASN A 71 4.34 2.86 -12.96
N GLU A 72 3.67 2.28 -13.96
CA GLU A 72 2.58 2.93 -14.69
C GLU A 72 1.34 3.13 -13.80
N ALA A 73 0.97 2.11 -13.02
CA ALA A 73 -0.17 2.15 -12.11
C ALA A 73 0.04 3.15 -10.96
N ARG A 74 1.26 3.29 -10.46
CA ARG A 74 1.64 4.17 -9.33
C ARG A 74 1.09 5.59 -9.46
N GLU A 75 1.34 6.25 -10.59
CA GLU A 75 0.90 7.64 -10.78
C GLU A 75 -0.61 7.74 -10.97
N LYS A 76 -1.20 6.76 -11.64
CA LYS A 76 -2.65 6.65 -11.84
C LYS A 76 -3.38 6.51 -10.50
N VAL A 77 -2.95 5.57 -9.65
CA VAL A 77 -3.52 5.35 -8.32
C VAL A 77 -3.36 6.58 -7.44
N ALA A 78 -2.15 7.16 -7.37
CA ALA A 78 -1.89 8.36 -6.57
C ALA A 78 -2.78 9.54 -7.00
N THR A 79 -2.93 9.76 -8.31
CA THR A 79 -3.81 10.81 -8.85
C THR A 79 -5.28 10.57 -8.52
N ILE A 80 -5.75 9.32 -8.57
CA ILE A 80 -7.14 8.98 -8.24
C ILE A 80 -7.40 9.19 -6.74
N ILE A 81 -6.46 8.79 -5.87
CA ILE A 81 -6.52 9.05 -4.43
C ILE A 81 -6.60 10.55 -4.17
N GLU A 82 -5.70 11.34 -4.76
CA GLU A 82 -5.70 12.81 -4.60
C GLU A 82 -7.03 13.42 -5.07
N LYS A 83 -7.62 12.96 -6.17
CA LYS A 83 -8.94 13.42 -6.64
C LYS A 83 -10.05 13.13 -5.63
N ILE A 84 -10.05 11.94 -5.01
CA ILE A 84 -11.04 11.57 -4.00
C ILE A 84 -10.86 12.42 -2.74
N GLU A 85 -9.61 12.69 -2.34
CA GLU A 85 -9.29 13.42 -1.11
C GLU A 85 -9.53 14.93 -1.23
N THR A 86 -9.16 15.53 -2.37
CA THR A 86 -9.38 16.95 -2.67
C THR A 86 -10.86 17.27 -2.92
N ARG A 87 -11.69 16.25 -3.14
CA ARG A 87 -13.15 16.40 -3.25
C ARG A 87 -13.72 16.76 -1.87
N GLY A 88 -13.76 18.06 -1.59
CA GLY A 88 -14.19 18.60 -0.30
C GLY A 88 -15.54 18.05 0.19
N LYS A 89 -15.71 17.98 1.52
CA LYS A 89 -16.86 17.36 2.20
C LYS A 89 -18.22 17.87 1.69
N PHE A 90 -18.31 19.14 1.31
CA PHE A 90 -19.54 19.74 0.78
C PHE A 90 -19.93 19.20 -0.60
N LYS A 91 -18.96 18.98 -1.51
CA LYS A 91 -19.22 18.36 -2.81
C LYS A 91 -19.62 16.90 -2.65
N THR A 92 -18.97 16.17 -1.74
CA THR A 92 -19.31 14.78 -1.44
C THR A 92 -20.68 14.65 -0.79
N PHE A 93 -21.08 15.61 0.05
CA PHE A 93 -22.41 15.63 0.66
C PHE A 93 -23.52 15.94 -0.35
N LEU A 94 -23.30 16.87 -1.28
CA LEU A 94 -24.28 17.20 -2.30
C LEU A 94 -24.31 16.14 -3.41
N LEU A 95 -23.18 15.86 -4.07
CA LEU A 95 -23.11 15.01 -5.26
C LEU A 95 -22.93 13.52 -4.94
N GLY A 96 -22.47 13.18 -3.73
CA GLY A 96 -22.19 11.83 -3.28
C GLY A 96 -20.76 11.36 -3.45
N THR A 97 -20.48 10.16 -2.94
CA THR A 97 -19.22 9.42 -3.13
C THR A 97 -18.77 9.42 -4.58
N ASP A 98 -17.46 9.54 -4.82
CA ASP A 98 -16.86 9.45 -6.15
C ASP A 98 -16.76 7.99 -6.60
N TYR A 99 -17.90 7.37 -6.89
CA TYR A 99 -17.97 5.95 -7.27
C TYR A 99 -17.16 5.62 -8.52
N LYS A 100 -16.97 6.57 -9.43
CA LYS A 100 -16.15 6.39 -10.63
C LYS A 100 -14.68 6.20 -10.25
N ASN A 101 -14.14 7.09 -9.43
CA ASN A 101 -12.75 7.01 -8.99
C ASN A 101 -12.52 5.84 -8.02
N ILE A 102 -13.49 5.54 -7.15
CA ILE A 102 -13.45 4.34 -6.29
C ILE A 102 -13.47 3.05 -7.12
N GLY A 103 -14.31 2.96 -8.14
CA GLY A 103 -14.34 1.82 -9.06
C GLY A 103 -13.03 1.66 -9.83
N ALA A 104 -12.40 2.76 -10.24
CA ALA A 104 -11.08 2.73 -10.85
C ALA A 104 -10.01 2.19 -9.87
N LEU A 105 -9.99 2.65 -8.61
CA LEU A 105 -9.07 2.09 -7.60
C LEU A 105 -9.29 0.59 -7.37
N ARG A 106 -10.55 0.13 -7.32
CA ARG A 106 -10.84 -1.32 -7.22
C ARG A 106 -10.26 -2.12 -8.39
N SER A 107 -10.36 -1.58 -9.60
CA SER A 107 -9.77 -2.21 -10.78
C SER A 107 -8.25 -2.31 -10.65
N GLU A 108 -7.59 -1.26 -10.17
CA GLU A 108 -6.13 -1.28 -9.93
C GLU A 108 -5.75 -2.30 -8.84
N LEU A 109 -6.53 -2.43 -7.76
CA LEU A 109 -6.26 -3.43 -6.72
C LEU A 109 -6.32 -4.87 -7.24
N VAL A 110 -7.21 -5.16 -8.20
CA VAL A 110 -7.27 -6.47 -8.86
C VAL A 110 -6.01 -6.69 -9.71
N THR A 111 -5.61 -5.69 -10.48
CA THR A 111 -4.35 -5.74 -11.26
C THR A 111 -3.14 -5.99 -10.36
N THR A 112 -2.99 -5.22 -9.28
CA THR A 112 -1.90 -5.40 -8.31
C THR A 112 -1.97 -6.77 -7.61
N ALA A 113 -3.16 -7.30 -7.33
CA ALA A 113 -3.28 -8.66 -6.79
C ALA A 113 -2.78 -9.74 -7.77
N ASN A 114 -3.07 -9.59 -9.07
CA ASN A 114 -2.54 -10.48 -10.09
C ASN A 114 -1.02 -10.35 -10.23
N HIS A 115 -0.47 -9.14 -10.09
CA HIS A 115 0.97 -8.93 -10.06
C HIS A 115 1.63 -9.59 -8.86
N ILE A 116 1.04 -9.46 -7.67
CA ILE A 116 1.51 -10.16 -6.47
C ILE A 116 1.54 -11.68 -6.71
N GLU A 117 0.48 -12.26 -7.28
CA GLU A 117 0.43 -13.68 -7.60
C GLU A 117 1.55 -14.11 -8.57
N ARG A 118 1.82 -13.29 -9.60
CA ARG A 118 2.92 -13.52 -10.55
C ARG A 118 4.28 -13.48 -9.86
N LEU A 119 4.51 -12.48 -9.00
CA LEU A 119 5.74 -12.38 -8.21
C LEU A 119 5.89 -13.56 -7.25
N SER A 120 4.81 -14.03 -6.61
CA SER A 120 4.84 -15.23 -5.76
C SER A 120 5.20 -16.49 -6.55
N LYS A 121 4.70 -16.64 -7.79
CA LYS A 121 5.10 -17.73 -8.68
C LYS A 121 6.57 -17.63 -9.12
N ALA A 122 7.08 -16.42 -9.32
CA ALA A 122 8.51 -16.20 -9.55
C ALA A 122 9.34 -16.56 -8.30
N LEU A 123 8.87 -16.21 -7.11
CA LEU A 123 9.50 -16.54 -5.83
C LEU A 123 9.69 -18.06 -5.64
N GLU A 124 8.68 -18.86 -6.03
CA GLU A 124 8.76 -20.32 -5.97
C GLU A 124 9.78 -20.92 -6.95
N ARG A 125 10.11 -20.21 -8.03
CA ARG A 125 11.00 -20.70 -9.10
C ARG A 125 12.45 -20.27 -8.95
N THR A 126 12.72 -19.23 -8.16
CA THR A 126 14.09 -18.82 -7.87
C THR A 126 14.74 -19.80 -6.88
N ILE A 127 16.04 -20.05 -7.04
CA ILE A 127 16.83 -20.96 -6.21
C ILE A 127 17.77 -20.18 -5.31
N ASP A 128 18.10 -18.95 -5.70
CA ASP A 128 18.98 -18.06 -4.94
C ASP A 128 18.24 -17.51 -3.71
N GLU A 129 18.81 -17.73 -2.53
CA GLU A 129 18.18 -17.37 -1.26
C GLU A 129 18.20 -15.85 -1.00
N GLU A 130 19.16 -15.12 -1.56
CA GLU A 130 19.21 -13.65 -1.49
C GLU A 130 18.10 -13.05 -2.38
N VAL A 131 18.00 -13.53 -3.63
CA VAL A 131 16.94 -13.15 -4.56
C VAL A 131 15.55 -13.47 -3.99
N LYS A 132 15.38 -14.64 -3.36
CA LYS A 132 14.13 -14.99 -2.67
C LYS A 132 13.78 -13.99 -1.58
N ALA A 133 14.73 -13.65 -0.72
CA ALA A 133 14.50 -12.75 0.39
C ALA A 133 14.11 -11.35 -0.12
N GLU A 134 14.81 -10.84 -1.13
CA GLU A 134 14.55 -9.54 -1.73
C GLU A 134 13.19 -9.49 -2.42
N LEU A 135 12.88 -10.49 -3.26
CA LEU A 135 11.60 -10.60 -3.95
C LEU A 135 10.42 -10.74 -2.96
N ASN A 136 10.57 -11.56 -1.92
CA ASN A 136 9.55 -11.71 -0.88
C ASN A 136 9.30 -10.39 -0.12
N ALA A 137 10.36 -9.63 0.19
CA ALA A 137 10.21 -8.32 0.80
C ALA A 137 9.41 -7.34 -0.10
N GLN A 138 9.61 -7.40 -1.41
CA GLN A 138 8.86 -6.57 -2.36
C GLN A 138 7.40 -6.99 -2.49
N ILE A 139 7.13 -8.30 -2.46
CA ILE A 139 5.75 -8.83 -2.42
C ILE A 139 5.01 -8.29 -1.19
N THR A 140 5.62 -8.40 0.00
CA THR A 140 5.03 -7.87 1.24
C THR A 140 4.81 -6.36 1.17
N ALA A 141 5.77 -5.60 0.65
CA ALA A 141 5.65 -4.16 0.49
C ALA A 141 4.48 -3.76 -0.44
N LEU A 142 4.25 -4.55 -1.50
CA LEU A 142 3.16 -4.33 -2.44
C LEU A 142 1.79 -4.72 -1.84
N GLU A 143 1.74 -5.78 -1.03
CA GLU A 143 0.55 -6.17 -0.25
C GLU A 143 0.15 -5.09 0.76
N GLU A 144 1.12 -4.49 1.46
CA GLU A 144 0.90 -3.37 2.37
C GLU A 144 0.33 -2.15 1.62
N ALA A 145 0.94 -1.79 0.49
CA ALA A 145 0.48 -0.67 -0.34
C ALA A 145 -0.96 -0.89 -0.84
N LYS A 146 -1.26 -2.10 -1.33
CA LYS A 146 -2.59 -2.53 -1.74
C LYS A 146 -3.60 -2.42 -0.58
N THR A 147 -3.26 -2.93 0.60
CA THR A 147 -4.13 -2.91 1.80
C THR A 147 -4.45 -1.48 2.25
N LYS A 148 -3.49 -0.56 2.14
CA LYS A 148 -3.72 0.87 2.43
C LYS A 148 -4.73 1.49 1.46
N VAL A 149 -4.63 1.18 0.17
CA VAL A 149 -5.58 1.65 -0.84
C VAL A 149 -6.96 1.01 -0.65
N GLU A 150 -7.04 -0.26 -0.26
CA GLU A 150 -8.31 -0.91 0.09
C GLU A 150 -8.99 -0.23 1.29
N SER A 151 -8.23 0.05 2.35
CA SER A 151 -8.71 0.77 3.53
C SER A 151 -9.18 2.18 3.17
N PHE A 152 -8.46 2.84 2.26
CA PHE A 152 -8.84 4.14 1.71
C PHE A 152 -10.18 4.08 0.96
N ILE A 153 -10.39 3.05 0.11
CA ILE A 153 -11.65 2.84 -0.60
C ILE A 153 -12.80 2.64 0.40
N GLN A 154 -12.66 1.74 1.37
CA GLN A 154 -13.70 1.43 2.35
C GLN A 154 -14.12 2.67 3.15
N THR A 155 -13.14 3.49 3.53
CA THR A 155 -13.36 4.76 4.26
C THR A 155 -14.10 5.80 3.42
N ASN A 156 -13.90 5.80 2.10
CA ASN A 156 -14.47 6.80 1.20
C ASN A 156 -15.75 6.36 0.49
N GLU A 157 -16.04 5.07 0.42
CA GLU A 157 -17.24 4.53 -0.22
C GLU A 157 -18.52 4.78 0.60
N SER A 158 -18.42 4.69 1.93
CA SER A 158 -19.55 4.69 2.88
C SER A 158 -20.16 6.08 3.15
N LYS A 159 -19.89 7.09 2.32
CA LYS A 159 -20.35 8.48 2.56
C LYS A 159 -21.71 8.74 1.88
N PHE A 160 -22.74 8.95 2.71
CA PHE A 160 -24.12 9.23 2.29
C PHE A 160 -24.22 10.51 1.41
N SER A 161 -24.96 10.45 0.29
CA SER A 161 -25.18 11.58 -0.64
C SER A 161 -26.58 12.15 -0.50
N LEU A 162 -26.73 13.48 -0.37
CA LEU A 162 -28.06 14.08 -0.26
C LEU A 162 -28.84 14.14 -1.58
N LEU A 163 -28.18 14.42 -2.70
CA LEU A 163 -28.90 14.47 -3.99
C LEU A 163 -29.25 13.08 -4.51
N GLY A 164 -28.50 12.04 -4.08
CA GLY A 164 -28.80 10.65 -4.42
C GLY A 164 -30.14 10.15 -3.85
N TRP A 165 -30.47 10.51 -2.60
CA TRP A 165 -31.80 10.20 -2.05
C TRP A 165 -32.89 11.13 -2.60
N LEU A 166 -32.56 12.39 -2.94
CA LEU A 166 -33.52 13.35 -3.49
C LEU A 166 -34.00 12.94 -4.90
N VAL A 167 -33.10 12.52 -5.79
CA VAL A 167 -33.48 11.98 -7.12
C VAL A 167 -34.30 10.70 -7.00
N LYS A 168 -34.01 9.85 -6.00
CA LYS A 168 -34.80 8.64 -5.70
C LYS A 168 -36.23 8.96 -5.23
N PHE A 169 -36.48 10.17 -4.74
CA PHE A 169 -37.82 10.64 -4.33
C PHE A 169 -38.62 11.24 -5.49
N PHE A 170 -37.96 11.78 -6.52
CA PHE A 170 -38.61 12.36 -7.70
C PHE A 170 -38.77 11.40 -8.89
N ASN A 171 -38.03 10.28 -8.90
CA ASN A 171 -38.20 9.19 -9.88
C ASN A 171 -39.13 8.06 -9.38
N ARG A 172 -40.08 8.38 -8.49
CA ARG A 172 -41.18 7.50 -8.09
C ARG A 172 -42.49 8.03 -8.61
#